data_AF-A0A6I0JVA6-F1
#
_entry.id   AF-A0A6I0JVA6-F1
#
_cell.length_a   1.000
_cell.length_b   1.000
_cell.length_c   1.000
_cell.angle_alpha   90.00
_cell.angle_beta   90.00
_cell.angle_gamma   90.00
#
_symmetry.space_group_name_H-M   'P 1'
#
loop_
_entity.id
_entity.type
_entity.pdbx_description
1 polymer ?
#
loop_
_entity_poly.entity_id
_entity_poly.type
_entity_poly.pdbx_seq_one_letter_code
_entity_poly.pdbx_strand_id
1 'polypeptide(L)'
;MATQRRNALGRGLDALLSMEEVKTEGSSSINEIELSKISVNPNQPRREFDETALEELADSIREIGIIQPITLRKVSDDEYQIIAGERRYRASQKAGLDTIPAYIRTADD
;
A
#
# COMPACT_ATOMS: atom_id res chain seq x y z
N MET A 1 43.84 1.23 -30.32
CA MET A 1 43.51 -0.08 -29.73
C MET A 1 43.84 -0.02 -28.24
N ALA A 2 42.84 -0.09 -27.37
CA ALA A 2 43.04 -0.27 -25.93
C ALA A 2 41.93 -1.18 -25.41
N THR A 3 42.33 -2.36 -24.97
CA THR A 3 41.48 -3.49 -24.56
C THR A 3 40.73 -3.17 -23.27
N GLN A 4 39.41 -3.20 -23.34
CA GLN A 4 38.49 -3.03 -22.21
C GLN A 4 38.63 -4.20 -21.23
N ARG A 5 38.94 -3.87 -19.96
CA ARG A 5 39.02 -4.83 -18.86
C ARG A 5 37.63 -5.39 -18.55
N ARG A 6 37.54 -6.71 -18.48
CA ARG A 6 36.32 -7.46 -18.17
C ARG A 6 36.04 -7.37 -16.67
N ASN A 7 35.00 -6.65 -16.28
CA ASN A 7 34.39 -6.80 -14.97
C ASN A 7 33.56 -8.10 -14.97
N ALA A 8 34.15 -9.16 -14.44
CA ALA A 8 33.47 -10.39 -14.09
C ALA A 8 32.83 -10.23 -12.71
N LEU A 9 31.62 -9.68 -12.65
CA LEU A 9 30.68 -9.71 -11.52
C LEU A 9 29.47 -8.87 -11.94
N GLY A 10 28.28 -9.48 -12.02
CA GLY A 10 27.05 -8.68 -12.12
C GLY A 10 25.92 -9.20 -12.98
N ARG A 11 26.06 -10.33 -13.69
CA ARG A 11 24.95 -10.87 -14.52
C ARG A 11 23.75 -11.40 -13.73
N GLY A 12 23.84 -11.45 -12.40
CA GLY A 12 22.74 -11.88 -11.52
C GLY A 12 22.10 -10.75 -10.71
N LEU A 13 22.76 -9.59 -10.53
CA LEU A 13 22.18 -8.46 -9.78
C LEU A 13 21.25 -7.62 -10.66
N ASP A 14 21.54 -7.50 -11.95
CA ASP A 14 20.67 -6.78 -12.91
C ASP A 14 19.27 -7.41 -13.00
N ALA A 15 19.16 -8.73 -12.81
CA ALA A 15 17.89 -9.44 -12.76
C ALA A 15 17.06 -9.17 -11.47
N LEU A 16 17.71 -8.72 -10.39
CA LEU A 16 17.03 -8.29 -9.16
C LEU A 16 16.78 -6.77 -9.15
N LEU A 17 17.54 -6.01 -9.94
CA LEU A 17 17.41 -4.55 -10.11
C LEU A 17 16.49 -4.14 -11.26
N SER A 18 16.04 -5.08 -12.11
CA SER A 18 14.68 -5.06 -12.66
C SER A 18 13.66 -5.28 -11.54
N MET A 19 13.78 -4.51 -10.47
CA MET A 19 12.64 -4.00 -9.76
C MET A 19 11.94 -3.14 -10.81
N GLU A 20 11.10 -3.79 -11.62
CA GLU A 20 9.98 -3.13 -12.27
C GLU A 20 9.45 -2.19 -11.19
N GLU A 21 9.71 -0.89 -11.34
CA GLU A 21 8.94 0.12 -10.66
C GLU A 21 7.53 -0.34 -10.93
N VAL A 22 6.86 -0.89 -9.90
CA VAL A 22 5.52 -1.43 -10.04
C VAL A 22 4.73 -0.20 -10.44
N LYS A 23 4.57 -0.02 -11.75
CA LYS A 23 3.93 1.14 -12.33
C LYS A 23 2.51 0.93 -11.96
N THR A 24 2.18 1.54 -10.85
CA THR A 24 0.86 1.54 -10.33
C THR A 24 0.08 2.44 -11.28
N GLU A 25 -0.47 1.91 -12.37
CA GLU A 25 -1.45 2.60 -13.22
C GLU A 25 -2.57 3.13 -12.30
N GLY A 26 -2.53 4.43 -12.05
CA GLY A 26 -3.20 5.09 -10.93
C GLY A 26 -2.34 6.24 -10.42
N SER A 27 -2.96 7.28 -9.87
CA SER A 27 -2.27 8.45 -9.32
C SER A 27 -1.12 8.01 -8.41
N SER A 28 0.13 8.28 -8.82
CA SER A 28 1.33 8.04 -8.01
C SER A 28 1.40 8.95 -6.77
N SER A 29 0.46 9.89 -6.65
CA SER A 29 0.33 10.79 -5.52
C SER A 29 -0.35 10.09 -4.34
N ILE A 30 0.30 10.17 -3.17
CA ILE A 30 -0.29 9.81 -1.88
C ILE A 30 -1.33 10.88 -1.52
N ASN A 31 -2.55 10.45 -1.19
CA ASN A 31 -3.63 11.33 -0.75
C ASN A 31 -4.07 10.94 0.66
N GLU A 32 -4.45 11.91 1.47
CA GLU A 32 -5.12 11.64 2.75
C GLU A 32 -6.61 11.43 2.53
N ILE A 33 -7.12 10.27 2.94
CA ILE A 33 -8.50 9.86 2.71
C ILE A 33 -9.17 9.61 4.05
N GLU A 34 -10.35 10.20 4.23
CA GLU A 34 -11.20 9.96 5.40
C GLU A 34 -11.60 8.49 5.47
N LEU A 35 -11.47 7.89 6.65
CA LEU A 35 -11.84 6.49 6.88
C LEU A 35 -13.34 6.24 6.61
N SER A 36 -14.19 7.23 6.83
CA SER A 36 -15.63 7.22 6.55
C SER A 36 -15.95 6.99 5.07
N LYS A 37 -15.05 7.39 4.17
CA LYS A 37 -15.17 7.28 2.72
C LYS A 37 -14.63 5.96 2.17
N ILE A 38 -14.07 5.12 3.04
CA ILE A 38 -13.38 3.88 2.65
C ILE A 38 -14.23 2.66 2.98
N SER A 39 -14.54 1.89 1.95
CA SER A 39 -15.26 0.62 2.07
C SER A 39 -14.31 -0.57 1.93
N VAL A 40 -14.51 -1.59 2.76
CA VAL A 40 -13.85 -2.89 2.61
C VAL A 40 -14.44 -3.65 1.43
N ASN A 41 -13.62 -4.44 0.74
CA ASN A 41 -14.13 -5.33 -0.30
C ASN A 41 -14.77 -6.58 0.37
N PRO A 42 -16.07 -6.86 0.14
CA PRO A 42 -16.75 -8.01 0.75
C PRO A 42 -16.20 -9.36 0.29
N ASN A 43 -15.50 -9.39 -0.86
CA ASN A 43 -14.94 -10.61 -1.45
C ASN A 43 -13.47 -10.85 -1.03
N GLN A 44 -13.03 -10.29 0.09
CA GLN A 44 -11.66 -10.51 0.59
C GLN A 44 -11.47 -11.99 1.00
N PRO A 45 -10.40 -12.65 0.54
CA PRO A 45 -10.12 -14.05 0.86
C PRO A 45 -9.72 -14.24 2.32
N ARG A 46 -9.10 -13.22 2.95
CA ARG A 46 -8.72 -13.25 4.36
C ARG A 46 -9.86 -12.70 5.20
N ARG A 47 -10.51 -13.58 5.98
CA ARG A 47 -11.61 -13.22 6.90
C ARG A 47 -11.18 -13.16 8.37
N GLU A 48 -10.13 -13.91 8.71
CA GLU A 48 -9.62 -13.99 10.07
C GLU A 48 -8.41 -13.08 10.23
N PHE A 49 -8.46 -12.27 11.29
CA PHE A 49 -7.38 -11.41 11.72
C PHE A 49 -7.05 -11.77 13.16
N ASP A 50 -5.75 -11.95 13.43
CA ASP A 50 -5.26 -12.04 14.80
C ASP A 50 -5.45 -10.68 15.47
N GLU A 51 -6.35 -10.64 16.47
CA GLU A 51 -6.70 -9.41 17.18
C GLU A 51 -5.50 -8.82 17.92
N THR A 52 -4.63 -9.65 18.51
CA THR A 52 -3.43 -9.19 19.21
C THR A 52 -2.48 -8.48 18.25
N ALA A 53 -2.20 -9.10 17.10
CA ALA A 53 -1.34 -8.50 16.08
C ALA A 53 -1.98 -7.29 15.39
N LEU A 54 -3.29 -7.12 15.49
CA LEU A 54 -3.99 -5.92 15.02
C LEU A 54 -3.89 -4.79 16.06
N GLU A 55 -3.99 -5.12 17.35
CA GLU A 55 -3.80 -4.21 18.48
C GLU A 55 -2.39 -3.61 18.45
N GLU A 56 -1.36 -4.46 18.34
CA GLU A 56 0.04 -4.02 18.24
C GLU A 56 0.28 -3.09 17.04
N LEU A 57 -0.38 -3.38 15.91
CA LEU A 57 -0.31 -2.51 14.73
C LEU A 57 -1.02 -1.18 14.97
N ALA A 58 -2.15 -1.18 15.69
CA ALA A 58 -2.87 0.03 16.05
C ALA A 58 -2.04 0.90 17.01
N ASP A 59 -1.39 0.29 18.01
CA ASP A 59 -0.46 0.97 18.93
C ASP A 59 0.68 1.63 18.15
N SER A 60 1.32 0.89 17.24
CA SER A 60 2.35 1.44 16.36
C SER A 60 1.83 2.61 15.51
N ILE A 61 0.64 2.47 14.90
CA ILE A 61 0.04 3.54 14.10
C ILE A 61 -0.26 4.78 14.96
N ARG A 62 -0.65 4.64 16.23
CA ARG A 62 -0.86 5.80 17.13
C ARG A 62 0.45 6.55 17.42
N GLU A 63 1.56 5.83 17.59
CA GLU A 63 2.85 6.45 17.93
C GLU A 63 3.55 7.11 16.76
N ILE A 64 3.59 6.43 15.60
CA ILE A 64 4.41 6.86 14.46
C ILE A 64 3.61 7.13 13.18
N GLY A 65 2.30 6.92 13.21
CA GLY A 65 1.44 7.03 12.03
C GLY A 65 1.59 5.85 11.06
N ILE A 66 1.02 6.01 9.87
CA ILE A 66 1.06 4.99 8.82
C ILE A 66 2.29 5.21 7.95
N ILE A 67 3.31 4.37 8.12
CA ILE A 67 4.53 4.42 7.29
C ILE A 67 4.21 4.04 5.84
N GLN A 68 3.41 2.99 5.64
CA GLN A 68 3.12 2.48 4.31
C GLN A 68 1.65 2.72 3.94
N PRO A 69 1.38 3.60 2.96
CA PRO A 69 0.02 3.92 2.53
C PRO A 69 -0.76 2.68 2.10
N ILE A 70 -2.07 2.74 2.22
CA ILE A 70 -2.96 1.70 1.68
C ILE A 70 -3.22 1.94 0.20
N THR A 71 -3.77 0.94 -0.50
CA THR A 71 -4.16 1.09 -1.91
C THR A 71 -5.67 1.02 -2.02
N LEU A 72 -6.25 2.07 -2.61
CA LEU A 72 -7.67 2.24 -2.81
C LEU A 72 -7.99 2.29 -4.30
N ARG A 73 -9.20 1.84 -4.65
CA ARG A 73 -9.85 2.08 -5.93
C ARG A 73 -10.89 3.18 -5.74
N LYS A 74 -10.93 4.17 -6.63
CA LYS A 74 -12.05 5.14 -6.65
C LYS A 74 -13.30 4.44 -7.20
N VAL A 75 -14.40 4.45 -6.44
CA VAL A 75 -15.69 3.85 -6.83
C VAL A 75 -16.65 4.92 -7.34
N SER A 76 -16.77 6.02 -6.62
CA SER A 76 -17.56 7.20 -6.99
C SER A 76 -16.89 8.47 -6.45
N ASP A 77 -17.54 9.63 -6.57
CA ASP A 77 -17.03 10.85 -5.94
C ASP A 77 -17.12 10.71 -4.41
N ASP A 78 -16.00 10.91 -3.72
CA ASP A 78 -15.85 10.67 -2.27
C ASP A 78 -16.08 9.24 -1.78
N GLU A 79 -16.08 8.23 -2.66
CA GLU A 79 -16.18 6.83 -2.25
C GLU A 79 -15.01 5.99 -2.79
N TYR A 80 -14.36 5.29 -1.86
CA TYR A 80 -13.17 4.50 -2.14
C TYR A 80 -13.34 3.08 -1.63
N GLN A 81 -12.74 2.12 -2.33
CA GLN A 81 -12.71 0.73 -1.91
C GLN A 81 -11.29 0.22 -1.73
N ILE A 82 -11.05 -0.53 -0.66
CA ILE A 82 -9.74 -1.10 -0.37
C ILE A 82 -9.39 -2.20 -1.37
N ILE A 83 -8.27 -2.01 -2.06
CA ILE A 83 -7.61 -3.06 -2.85
C ILE A 83 -6.64 -3.83 -1.95
N ALA A 84 -5.79 -3.10 -1.22
CA ALA A 84 -4.74 -3.68 -0.38
C ALA A 84 -4.50 -2.84 0.89
N GLY A 85 -4.07 -3.52 1.96
CA GLY A 85 -3.77 -2.87 3.23
C GLY A 85 -4.91 -2.88 4.25
N GLU A 86 -5.86 -3.81 4.15
CA GLU A 86 -7.01 -3.90 5.06
C GLU A 86 -6.61 -3.96 6.55
N ARG A 87 -5.52 -4.66 6.90
CA ARG A 87 -5.00 -4.68 8.27
C ARG A 87 -4.66 -3.28 8.78
N ARG A 88 -4.03 -2.45 7.95
CA ARG A 88 -3.70 -1.06 8.31
C ARG A 88 -4.97 -0.24 8.45
N TYR A 89 -5.92 -0.39 7.54
CA TYR A 89 -7.22 0.29 7.65
C TYR A 89 -7.94 -0.05 8.97
N ARG A 90 -8.04 -1.34 9.33
CA ARG A 90 -8.63 -1.77 10.60
C ARG A 90 -7.85 -1.27 11.81
N ALA A 91 -6.53 -1.37 11.79
CA ALA A 91 -5.68 -0.86 12.86
C ALA A 91 -5.77 0.68 12.98
N SER A 92 -5.97 1.40 11.88
CA SER A 92 -6.16 2.87 11.88
C SER A 92 -7.48 3.28 12.50
N GLN A 93 -8.55 2.51 12.27
CA GLN A 93 -9.82 2.70 12.98
C GLN A 93 -9.65 2.45 14.48
N LYS A 94 -8.97 1.36 14.87
CA LYS A 94 -8.63 1.10 16.28
C LYS A 94 -7.71 2.17 16.87
N ALA A 95 -6.85 2.76 16.04
CA ALA A 95 -5.96 3.84 16.42
C ALA A 95 -6.70 5.17 16.66
N GLY A 96 -7.94 5.30 16.18
CA GLY A 96 -8.74 6.52 16.31
C GLY A 96 -8.31 7.63 15.35
N LEU A 97 -7.72 7.27 14.21
CA LEU A 97 -7.44 8.24 13.14
C LEU A 97 -8.74 8.65 12.45
N ASP A 98 -8.77 9.84 11.84
CA ASP A 98 -9.85 10.30 10.97
C ASP A 98 -9.52 10.07 9.49
N THR A 99 -8.26 10.33 9.13
CA THR A 99 -7.72 10.20 7.76
C THR A 99 -6.52 9.26 7.73
N ILE A 100 -6.29 8.65 6.57
CA ILE A 100 -5.14 7.79 6.33
C ILE A 100 -4.52 8.03 4.95
N PRO A 101 -3.17 7.93 4.81
CA PRO A 101 -2.52 8.04 3.52
C PRO A 101 -2.85 6.83 2.64
N ALA A 102 -3.25 7.10 1.41
CA ALA A 102 -3.63 6.11 0.43
C ALA A 102 -3.18 6.46 -1.00
N TYR A 103 -2.85 5.43 -1.76
CA TYR A 103 -2.74 5.51 -3.21
C TYR A 103 -4.13 5.31 -3.83
N ILE A 104 -4.53 6.21 -4.73
CA ILE A 104 -5.78 6.08 -5.47
C ILE A 104 -5.47 5.51 -6.85
N ARG A 105 -5.98 4.31 -7.10
CA ARG A 105 -5.99 3.66 -8.41
C ARG A 105 -7.29 4.02 -9.13
N THR A 106 -7.16 4.71 -10.25
CA THR A 106 -8.17 4.65 -11.30
C THR A 106 -8.04 3.29 -11.95
N ALA A 107 -9.12 2.51 -11.96
CA ALA A 107 -9.18 1.37 -12.86
C ALA A 107 -9.30 1.96 -14.28
N ASP A 108 -8.18 2.09 -14.98
CA ASP A 108 -8.23 1.94 -16.44
C ASP A 108 -8.51 0.45 -16.67
N ASP A 109 -9.67 0.16 -17.24
CA ASP A 109 -10.03 -1.18 -17.72
C ASP A 109 -9.05 -1.64 -18.82
#